data_AF-A0A7S2UV97-F1
#
_entry.id   AF-A0A7S2UV97-F1
#
_cell.length_a   1.000
_cell.length_b   1.000
_cell.length_c   1.000
_cell.angle_alpha   90.00
_cell.angle_beta   90.00
_cell.angle_gamma   90.00
#
_symmetry.space_group_name_H-M   'P 1'
#
loop_
_entity.id
_entity.type
_entity.pdbx_description
1 polymer ?
#
loop_
_entity_poly.entity_id
_entity_poly.type
_entity_poly.pdbx_seq_one_letter_code
_entity_poly.pdbx_strand_id
1 'polypeptide(L)'
;MAATGNTQRPSSTEISQEVASRMVSGWRLLGDICPVPGCLTALVQKGPEMYCCGCRLPVVHEASLRVDHPLAFERAVQQGLFQEATPSDDDQDEDGDEDMG
;
A
#
# COMPACT_ATOMS: atom_id res chain seq x y z
N MET A 1 23.08 -4.24 26.11
CA MET A 1 21.69 -3.78 25.92
C MET A 1 20.93 -4.91 25.25
N ALA A 2 20.21 -5.75 26.02
CA ALA A 2 19.47 -6.88 25.48
C ALA A 2 17.98 -6.56 25.58
N ALA A 3 17.33 -6.33 24.44
CA ALA A 3 15.87 -6.29 24.37
C ALA A 3 15.35 -7.73 24.43
N THR A 4 15.34 -8.34 25.61
CA THR A 4 14.59 -9.58 25.86
C THR A 4 13.12 -9.21 26.02
N GLY A 5 12.47 -8.83 24.92
CA GLY A 5 11.02 -8.94 24.81
C GLY A 5 10.70 -10.40 24.61
N ASN A 6 10.23 -11.10 25.64
CA ASN A 6 9.78 -12.49 25.53
C ASN A 6 8.48 -12.53 24.72
N THR A 7 8.59 -12.48 23.39
CA THR A 7 7.45 -12.70 22.50
C THR A 7 7.31 -14.21 22.31
N GLN A 8 6.62 -14.87 23.24
CA GLN A 8 6.27 -16.29 23.12
C GLN A 8 5.51 -16.49 21.80
N ARG A 9 6.05 -17.32 20.89
CA ARG A 9 5.37 -17.64 19.63
C ARG A 9 4.05 -18.35 19.94
N PRO A 10 2.91 -17.88 19.41
CA PRO A 10 1.62 -18.56 19.63
C PRO A 10 1.65 -19.96 19.04
N SER A 11 0.91 -20.87 19.66
CA SER A 11 0.73 -22.24 19.17
C SER A 11 -0.03 -22.27 17.84
N SER A 12 0.12 -23.35 17.07
CA SER A 12 -0.59 -23.50 15.78
C SER A 12 -2.11 -23.37 15.91
N THR A 13 -2.67 -23.86 17.02
CA THR A 13 -4.10 -23.77 17.33
C THR A 13 -4.54 -22.32 17.54
N GLU A 14 -3.77 -21.53 18.30
CA GLU A 14 -4.06 -20.10 18.52
C GLU A 14 -3.98 -19.30 17.21
N ILE A 15 -2.97 -19.60 16.38
CA ILE A 15 -2.83 -18.98 15.06
C ILE A 15 -4.06 -19.28 14.19
N SER A 16 -4.48 -20.54 14.16
CA SER A 16 -5.64 -20.97 13.36
C SER A 16 -6.95 -20.35 13.84
N GLN A 17 -7.12 -20.19 15.15
CA GLN A 17 -8.28 -19.51 15.73
C GLN A 17 -8.32 -18.02 15.36
N GLU A 18 -7.19 -17.34 15.42
CA GLU A 18 -7.09 -15.93 15.02
C GLU A 18 -7.38 -15.75 13.52
N VAL A 19 -6.84 -16.64 12.67
CA VAL A 19 -7.15 -16.65 11.23
C VAL A 19 -8.66 -16.82 11.02
N ALA A 20 -9.29 -17.80 11.66
CA ALA A 20 -10.73 -18.04 11.55
C ALA A 20 -11.54 -16.81 12.01
N SER A 21 -11.20 -16.21 13.14
CA SER A 21 -11.87 -15.01 13.68
C SER A 21 -11.80 -13.82 12.72
N ARG A 22 -10.65 -13.62 12.10
CA ARG A 22 -10.47 -12.58 11.07
C ARG A 22 -11.26 -12.89 9.81
N MET A 23 -11.28 -14.13 9.34
CA MET A 23 -12.07 -14.52 8.17
C MET A 23 -13.57 -14.24 8.38
N VAL A 24 -14.11 -14.57 9.56
CA VAL A 24 -15.49 -14.24 9.95
C VAL A 24 -15.73 -12.72 9.99
N SER A 25 -14.71 -11.94 10.35
CA SER A 25 -14.74 -10.47 10.36
C SER A 25 -14.53 -9.82 8.97
N GLY A 26 -14.58 -10.61 7.91
CA GLY A 26 -14.47 -10.15 6.51
C GLY A 26 -13.05 -10.01 5.98
N TRP A 27 -12.05 -10.60 6.64
CA TRP A 27 -10.69 -10.69 6.10
C TRP A 27 -10.58 -11.85 5.10
N ARG A 28 -9.66 -11.73 4.15
CA ARG A 28 -9.35 -12.79 3.17
C ARG A 28 -7.98 -13.38 3.44
N LEU A 29 -7.88 -14.70 3.38
CA LEU A 29 -6.59 -15.39 3.43
C LEU A 29 -5.86 -15.20 2.10
N LEU A 30 -4.58 -14.81 2.17
CA LEU A 30 -3.70 -14.71 1.00
C LEU A 30 -2.93 -16.02 0.81
N GLY A 31 -2.50 -16.27 -0.42
CA GLY A 31 -1.56 -17.35 -0.75
C GLY A 31 -0.11 -17.05 -0.36
N ASP A 32 0.13 -15.89 0.25
CA ASP A 32 1.44 -15.41 0.67
C ASP A 32 1.75 -15.79 2.12
N ILE A 33 3.03 -15.95 2.41
CA ILE A 33 3.56 -16.30 3.74
C ILE A 33 4.23 -15.11 4.41
N CYS A 34 4.25 -15.12 5.75
CA CYS A 34 4.94 -14.10 6.52
C CYS A 34 6.46 -14.08 6.20
N PRO A 35 7.04 -12.90 5.91
CA PRO A 35 8.46 -12.76 5.55
C PRO A 35 9.39 -12.91 6.76
N VAL A 36 8.86 -12.93 7.99
CA VAL A 36 9.67 -13.11 9.20
C VAL A 36 10.27 -14.53 9.20
N PRO A 37 11.60 -14.67 9.26
CA PRO A 37 12.26 -15.97 9.28
C PRO A 37 11.69 -16.85 10.40
N GLY A 38 11.23 -18.05 10.05
CA GLY A 38 10.67 -19.02 11.00
C GLY A 38 9.20 -18.83 11.38
N CYS A 39 8.50 -17.81 10.86
CA CYS A 39 7.05 -17.68 11.06
C CYS A 39 6.26 -18.55 10.07
N LEU A 40 6.49 -18.40 8.76
CA LEU A 40 5.82 -19.15 7.68
C LEU A 40 4.28 -19.19 7.76
N THR A 41 3.66 -18.27 8.50
CA THR A 41 2.21 -18.22 8.67
C THR A 41 1.58 -17.52 7.46
N ALA A 42 0.48 -18.07 6.96
CA ALA A 42 -0.28 -17.46 5.87
C ALA A 42 -0.78 -16.06 6.27
N LEU A 43 -0.70 -15.11 5.35
CA LEU A 43 -1.14 -13.75 5.57
C LEU A 43 -2.66 -13.61 5.38
N VAL A 44 -3.25 -12.65 6.07
CA VAL A 44 -4.64 -12.24 5.86
C VAL A 44 -4.69 -10.77 5.45
N GLN A 45 -5.70 -10.40 4.67
CA GLN A 45 -5.88 -9.05 4.14
C GLN A 45 -7.31 -8.54 4.34
N LYS A 46 -7.43 -7.24 4.65
CA LYS A 46 -8.70 -6.50 4.59
C LYS A 46 -8.45 -5.14 3.95
N GLY A 47 -8.99 -4.92 2.75
CA GLY A 47 -8.68 -3.73 1.96
C GLY A 47 -7.18 -3.65 1.62
N PRO A 48 -6.49 -2.53 1.92
CA PRO A 48 -5.05 -2.38 1.68
C PRO A 48 -4.18 -2.99 2.79
N GLU A 49 -4.76 -3.37 3.94
CA GLU A 49 -4.02 -3.81 5.11
C GLU A 49 -3.78 -5.33 5.08
N MET A 50 -2.52 -5.74 5.26
CA MET A 50 -2.13 -7.15 5.42
C MET A 50 -1.62 -7.40 6.84
N TYR A 51 -1.88 -8.59 7.37
CA TYR A 51 -1.57 -8.94 8.74
C TYR A 51 -1.12 -10.40 8.88
N CYS A 52 -0.15 -10.64 9.76
CA CYS A 52 0.30 -11.97 10.12
C CYS A 52 -0.24 -12.38 11.49
N CYS A 53 -1.05 -13.44 11.54
CA CYS A 53 -1.61 -13.97 12.79
C CYS A 53 -0.56 -14.63 13.71
N GLY A 54 0.55 -15.12 13.15
CA GLY A 54 1.64 -15.75 13.90
C GLY A 54 2.55 -14.76 14.61
N CYS A 55 2.95 -13.69 13.92
CA CYS A 55 3.75 -12.61 14.51
C CYS A 55 2.91 -11.58 15.25
N ARG A 56 1.58 -11.56 15.00
CA ARG A 56 0.65 -10.51 15.45
C ARG A 56 1.11 -9.11 15.05
N LEU A 57 1.60 -9.00 13.82
CA LEU A 57 2.16 -7.78 13.28
C LEU A 57 1.55 -7.49 11.90
N PRO A 58 1.31 -6.21 11.57
CA PRO A 58 1.00 -5.80 10.22
C PRO A 58 2.17 -6.12 9.30
N VAL A 59 1.87 -6.59 8.09
CA VAL A 59 2.87 -6.90 7.07
C VAL A 59 2.70 -5.90 5.96
N VAL A 60 3.79 -5.22 5.60
CA VAL A 60 3.81 -4.26 4.49
C VAL A 60 4.79 -4.80 3.47
N HIS A 61 4.31 -5.06 2.25
CA HIS A 61 5.17 -5.36 1.12
C HIS A 61 5.52 -4.06 0.40
N GLU A 62 6.71 -3.96 -0.17
CA GLU A 62 7.14 -2.79 -0.96
C GLU A 62 6.14 -2.47 -2.08
N ALA A 63 5.60 -3.50 -2.73
CA ALA A 63 4.56 -3.38 -3.76
C ALA A 63 3.19 -2.88 -3.25
N SER A 64 2.94 -2.95 -1.94
CA SER A 64 1.70 -2.50 -1.31
C SER A 64 1.73 -1.02 -0.92
N LEU A 65 2.88 -0.35 -1.05
CA LEU A 65 3.00 1.10 -0.94
C LEU A 65 2.36 1.78 -2.17
N ARG A 66 1.04 1.72 -2.28
CA ARG A 66 0.33 2.61 -3.21
C ARG A 66 0.38 4.00 -2.60
N VAL A 67 1.07 4.90 -3.30
CA VAL A 67 1.15 6.34 -3.00
C VAL A 67 -0.19 7.06 -3.17
N ASP A 68 -1.23 6.37 -3.64
CA ASP A 68 -2.62 6.85 -3.72
C ASP A 68 -3.34 6.90 -2.36
N HIS A 69 -2.66 7.36 -1.32
CA HIS A 69 -3.33 7.80 -0.10
C HIS A 69 -3.80 9.24 -0.32
N PRO A 70 -5.08 9.60 -0.12
CA PRO A 70 -5.58 10.97 -0.32
C PRO A 70 -4.78 12.02 0.49
N LEU A 71 -4.28 11.64 1.68
CA LEU A 71 -3.39 12.50 2.48
C LEU A 71 -1.98 12.73 1.90
N ALA A 72 -1.52 11.90 0.95
CA ALA A 72 -0.26 12.12 0.24
C ALA A 72 -0.41 13.20 -0.84
N PHE A 73 -1.56 13.24 -1.53
CA PHE A 73 -1.91 14.32 -2.44
C PHE A 73 -2.03 15.65 -1.69
N GLU A 74 -2.79 15.69 -0.58
CA GLU A 74 -2.92 16.90 0.25
C GLU A 74 -1.56 17.39 0.78
N ARG A 75 -0.67 16.48 1.20
CA ARG A 75 0.70 16.86 1.63
C ARG A 75 1.60 17.29 0.47
N ALA A 76 1.53 16.66 -0.70
CA ALA A 76 2.34 17.03 -1.86
C ALA A 76 1.93 18.41 -2.42
N VAL A 77 0.63 18.71 -2.42
CA VAL A 77 0.09 20.04 -2.74
C VAL A 77 0.56 21.06 -1.70
N GLN A 78 0.45 20.76 -0.40
CA GLN A 78 0.93 21.64 0.67
C GLN A 78 2.45 21.88 0.64
N GLN A 79 3.22 20.94 0.07
CA GLN A 79 4.69 20.99 -0.02
C GLN A 79 5.21 21.49 -1.37
N GLY A 80 4.33 21.89 -2.29
CA GLY A 80 4.72 22.55 -3.55
C GLY A 80 5.52 21.68 -4.53
N LEU A 81 5.33 20.36 -4.50
CA LEU A 81 6.15 19.40 -5.27
C LEU A 81 5.50 18.92 -6.58
N PHE A 82 4.60 19.73 -7.17
CA PHE A 82 4.09 19.50 -8.52
C PHE A 82 4.39 20.75 -9.35
N GLN A 83 5.41 20.67 -10.22
CA GLN A 83 5.54 21.67 -11.28
C GLN A 83 4.35 21.51 -12.20
N GLU A 84 3.62 22.60 -12.34
CA GLU A 84 2.46 22.78 -13.18
C GLU A 84 2.83 22.36 -14.61
N ALA A 85 2.39 21.18 -15.03
CA ALA A 85 2.38 20.84 -16.44
C ALA A 85 1.24 21.65 -17.07
N THR A 86 1.55 22.89 -17.46
CA THR A 86 0.69 23.66 -18.35
C THR A 86 0.58 22.88 -19.66
N PRO A 87 -0.61 22.45 -20.11
CA PRO A 87 -0.78 22.10 -21.50
C PRO A 87 -0.49 23.38 -22.30
N SER A 88 0.60 23.36 -23.07
CA SER A 88 0.82 24.34 -24.13
C SER A 88 -0.17 24.03 -25.24
N ASP A 89 -1.39 24.54 -25.09
CA ASP A 89 -2.31 24.79 -26.21
C ASP A 89 -1.68 25.94 -27.02
N ASP A 90 -0.80 25.56 -27.94
CA ASP A 90 -0.19 26.44 -28.93
C ASP A 90 -1.01 26.30 -30.23
N ASP A 91 -2.27 26.75 -30.19
CA ASP A 91 -3.07 27.05 -31.38
C ASP A 91 -2.58 28.39 -31.93
N GLN A 92 -1.55 28.36 -32.77
CA GLN A 92 -1.19 29.49 -33.61
C GLN A 92 -2.08 29.47 -34.87
N ASP A 93 -3.19 30.19 -34.77
CA ASP A 93 -3.83 30.83 -35.92
C ASP A 93 -2.83 31.83 -36.51
N GLU A 94 -2.17 31.47 -37.63
CA GLU A 94 -1.50 32.46 -38.47
C GLU A 94 -2.22 32.56 -39.81
N ASP A 95 -2.97 33.66 -39.90
CA ASP A 95 -3.64 34.19 -41.07
C ASP A 95 -2.58 34.57 -42.12
N GLY A 96 -2.61 33.89 -43.27
CA GLY A 96 -1.71 34.15 -44.40
C GLY A 96 -2.48 34.50 -45.66
N ASP A 97 -3.04 35.72 -45.70
CA ASP A 97 -3.51 36.35 -46.92
C ASP A 97 -2.31 36.69 -47.83
N GLU A 98 -2.09 35.91 -48.89
CA GLU A 98 -1.23 36.33 -50.00
C GLU A 98 -2.01 36.27 -51.32
N ASP A 99 -2.58 37.44 -51.62
CA ASP A 99 -2.82 38.01 -52.94
C ASP A 99 -1.66 37.70 -53.92
N MET A 100 -1.97 37.36 -55.17
CA MET A 100 -1.52 38.11 -56.36
C MET A 100 -1.74 37.33 -57.67
N GLY A 101 -2.52 37.93 -58.58
CA GLY A 101 -2.27 37.91 -60.03
C GLY A 101 -3.19 37.06 -60.89
#